data_AF-A0A8E2F823-F1
#
_entry.id   AF-A0A8E2F823-F1
#
_cell.length_a   1.000
_cell.length_b   1.000
_cell.length_c   1.000
_cell.angle_alpha   90.00
_cell.angle_beta   90.00
_cell.angle_gamma   90.00
#
_symmetry.space_group_name_H-M   'P 1'
#
loop_
_entity.id
_entity.type
_entity.pdbx_description
1 polymer ?
#
loop_
_entity_poly.entity_id
_entity_poly.type
_entity_poly.pdbx_seq_one_letter_code
_entity_poly.pdbx_strand_id
1 'polypeptide(L)'
;MCQNCSFESKTTMGVVWGLPVDPAKLGAHLEAYVDMKPTIDALRLCNRFGGGPEAYITHLPQELVSMIELELVRKLRIHYYHSHWGNELRCLEQHCDLEDHFDEEEMQEIKIRAANELNLTETDWVQNDRTEYLDYIEDQVYQTIVGSERVERKHFLKTRHWMGRFDLYGGHFNVLESTLASDFGLHAVISHHRIPNNQRELRDYAAGSDHPAETTICYLTLPAIVATEDNRDGVDTEQTNVFRDSTMSAFLDITSLTITDKQSARFGRAMQILGLKPCIHFTQLSNTLAAVSTAGSERHLLTRNPKQKSLRRFYEELYYEENQESVAKAKERAKKLENSQWPRLVVFASNHHPSI
;
A
#
# COMPACT_ATOMS: atom_id res chain seq x y z
N MET A 1 24.08 28.06 9.84
CA MET A 1 22.77 28.00 10.52
C MET A 1 21.91 29.09 9.91
N CYS A 2 20.94 28.72 9.06
CA CYS A 2 20.06 29.70 8.40
C CYS A 2 18.88 29.96 9.34
N GLN A 3 18.67 31.22 9.75
CA GLN A 3 17.65 31.61 10.74
C GLN A 3 16.28 31.98 10.14
N ASN A 4 16.10 31.93 8.81
CA ASN A 4 14.85 32.32 8.14
C ASN A 4 14.41 31.30 7.06
N CYS A 5 14.12 30.06 7.45
CA CYS A 5 13.37 29.14 6.58
C CYS A 5 11.90 29.15 7.02
N SER A 6 11.07 30.00 6.40
CA SER A 6 9.62 29.90 6.49
C SER A 6 9.17 28.63 5.79
N PHE A 7 8.59 27.68 6.53
CA PHE A 7 8.04 26.46 5.96
C PHE A 7 6.65 26.77 5.40
N GLU A 8 6.53 26.84 4.08
CA GLU A 8 5.23 26.88 3.40
C GLU A 8 4.65 25.46 3.40
N SER A 9 3.66 25.20 4.26
CA SER A 9 2.86 23.98 4.19
C SER A 9 1.69 24.20 3.23
N LYS A 10 1.76 23.64 2.02
CA LYS A 10 0.66 23.74 1.05
C LYS A 10 -0.36 22.65 1.34
N THR A 11 -1.50 23.03 1.90
CA THR A 11 -2.63 22.10 2.08
C THR A 11 -3.48 22.09 0.81
N THR A 12 -3.51 20.97 0.12
CA THR A 12 -4.37 20.77 -1.05
C THR A 12 -5.54 19.89 -0.65
N MET A 13 -6.75 20.46 -0.62
CA MET A 13 -7.99 19.71 -0.44
C MET A 13 -8.77 19.67 -1.75
N GLY A 14 -9.45 18.57 -2.06
CA GLY A 14 -10.26 18.48 -3.27
C GLY A 14 -11.18 17.27 -3.28
N VAL A 15 -12.20 17.32 -4.14
CA VAL A 15 -13.20 16.26 -4.29
C VAL A 15 -13.19 15.76 -5.72
N VAL A 16 -12.84 14.49 -5.91
CA VAL A 16 -12.74 13.85 -7.23
C VAL A 16 -13.49 12.54 -7.25
N TRP A 17 -13.77 12.03 -8.45
CA TRP A 17 -14.12 10.61 -8.61
C TRP A 17 -12.86 9.77 -8.49
N GLY A 18 -12.82 8.96 -7.44
CA GLY A 18 -11.75 8.03 -7.13
C GLY A 18 -12.21 6.58 -7.22
N LEU A 19 -11.30 5.72 -7.66
CA LEU A 19 -11.40 4.27 -7.53
C LEU A 19 -10.19 3.78 -6.72
N PRO A 20 -10.39 3.25 -5.51
CA PRO A 20 -9.30 2.84 -4.64
C PRO A 20 -8.69 1.55 -5.17
N VAL A 21 -7.37 1.53 -5.29
CA VAL A 21 -6.62 0.39 -5.81
C VAL A 21 -5.46 0.06 -4.89
N ASP A 22 -5.06 -1.21 -4.92
CA ASP A 22 -3.85 -1.67 -4.26
C ASP A 22 -2.63 -1.03 -4.97
N PRO A 23 -1.84 -0.21 -4.28
CA PRO A 23 -0.71 0.50 -4.90
C PRO A 23 0.37 -0.45 -5.40
N ALA A 24 0.62 -1.57 -4.70
CA ALA A 24 1.62 -2.55 -5.10
C ALA A 24 1.19 -3.27 -6.38
N LYS A 25 -0.09 -3.65 -6.48
CA LYS A 25 -0.64 -4.21 -7.73
C LYS A 25 -0.65 -3.19 -8.85
N LEU A 26 -1.05 -1.96 -8.59
CA LEU A 26 -1.05 -0.90 -9.60
C LEU A 26 0.35 -0.72 -10.20
N GLY A 27 1.37 -0.54 -9.35
CA GLY A 27 2.76 -0.38 -9.79
C GLY A 27 3.26 -1.58 -10.58
N ALA A 28 3.15 -2.79 -10.01
CA ALA A 28 3.60 -4.02 -10.67
C ALA A 28 2.90 -4.28 -12.00
N HIS A 29 1.59 -4.02 -12.06
CA HIS A 29 0.80 -4.28 -13.27
C HIS A 29 1.01 -3.22 -14.34
N LEU A 30 1.29 -1.97 -13.96
CA LEU A 30 1.70 -0.93 -14.90
C LEU A 30 3.09 -1.19 -15.46
N GLU A 31 4.08 -1.57 -14.64
CA GLU A 31 5.41 -1.97 -15.13
C GLU A 31 5.30 -3.12 -16.13
N ALA A 32 4.58 -4.19 -15.78
CA ALA A 32 4.36 -5.32 -16.69
C ALA A 32 3.64 -4.91 -17.99
N TYR A 33 2.72 -3.95 -17.91
CA TYR A 33 2.03 -3.43 -19.08
C TYR A 33 2.96 -2.60 -19.98
N VAL A 34 3.77 -1.72 -19.40
CA VAL A 34 4.76 -0.90 -20.11
C VAL A 34 5.75 -1.78 -20.86
N ASP A 35 6.27 -2.81 -20.21
CA ASP A 35 7.24 -3.73 -20.82
C ASP A 35 6.64 -4.56 -21.97
N MET A 36 5.39 -4.99 -21.83
CA MET A 36 4.69 -5.75 -22.87
C MET A 36 4.01 -4.87 -23.91
N LYS A 37 3.98 -3.55 -23.74
CA LYS A 37 3.31 -2.63 -24.64
C LYS A 37 3.75 -2.79 -26.10
N PRO A 38 5.06 -2.90 -26.44
CA PRO A 38 5.47 -3.12 -27.82
C PRO A 38 4.93 -4.43 -28.42
N THR A 39 4.89 -5.50 -27.63
CA THR A 39 4.34 -6.80 -28.06
C THR A 39 2.83 -6.75 -28.23
N ILE A 40 2.11 -6.07 -27.33
CA ILE A 40 0.67 -5.85 -27.41
C ILE A 40 0.33 -5.02 -28.65
N ASP A 41 1.09 -3.96 -28.91
CA ASP A 41 0.89 -3.10 -30.08
C ASP A 41 1.19 -3.87 -31.37
N ALA A 42 2.25 -4.67 -31.42
CA ALA A 42 2.54 -5.55 -32.53
C ALA A 42 1.39 -6.56 -32.78
N LEU A 43 0.87 -7.21 -31.73
CA LEU A 43 -0.27 -8.11 -31.82
C LEU A 43 -1.49 -7.40 -32.41
N ARG A 44 -1.82 -6.20 -31.93
CA ARG A 44 -2.96 -5.41 -32.42
C ARG A 44 -2.78 -4.98 -33.87
N LEU A 45 -1.58 -4.57 -34.25
CA LEU A 45 -1.25 -4.18 -35.63
C LEU A 45 -1.36 -5.38 -36.58
N CYS A 46 -0.78 -6.52 -36.20
CA CYS A 46 -0.91 -7.76 -36.95
C CYS A 46 -2.37 -8.20 -37.07
N ASN A 47 -3.17 -8.08 -36.00
CA ASN A 47 -4.59 -8.44 -36.05
C ASN A 47 -5.43 -7.50 -36.92
N ARG A 48 -5.04 -6.22 -37.04
CA ARG A 48 -5.80 -5.20 -37.78
C ARG A 48 -5.40 -5.12 -39.25
N PHE A 49 -4.13 -5.30 -39.55
CA PHE A 49 -3.54 -5.07 -40.87
C PHE A 49 -2.86 -6.31 -41.46
N GLY A 50 -2.81 -7.42 -40.72
CA GLY A 50 -2.20 -8.66 -41.18
C GLY A 50 -2.94 -9.22 -42.39
N GLY A 51 -2.21 -9.35 -43.50
CA GLY A 51 -2.72 -9.91 -44.73
C GLY A 51 -1.57 -10.39 -45.62
N GLY A 52 -1.87 -11.32 -46.52
CA GLY A 52 -0.90 -11.89 -47.45
C GLY A 52 -1.09 -13.40 -47.63
N PRO A 53 -0.45 -14.00 -48.65
CA PRO A 53 -0.58 -15.43 -48.96
C PRO A 53 -0.10 -16.34 -47.82
N GLU A 54 0.77 -15.85 -46.93
CA GLU A 54 1.31 -16.59 -45.77
C GLU A 54 0.66 -16.19 -44.43
N ALA A 55 -0.37 -15.35 -44.44
CA ALA A 55 -1.07 -14.93 -43.22
C ALA A 55 -2.23 -15.90 -42.92
N TYR A 56 -1.95 -16.98 -42.19
CA TYR A 56 -2.94 -18.02 -41.86
C TYR A 56 -3.97 -17.58 -40.80
N ILE A 57 -3.68 -16.53 -40.04
CA ILE A 57 -4.60 -15.91 -39.07
C ILE A 57 -4.60 -14.41 -39.36
N THR A 58 -5.58 -13.93 -40.11
CA THR A 58 -5.68 -12.51 -40.51
C THR A 58 -6.48 -11.67 -39.52
N HIS A 59 -7.52 -12.25 -38.90
CA HIS A 59 -8.36 -11.57 -37.92
C HIS A 59 -8.85 -12.51 -36.83
N LEU A 60 -8.44 -12.24 -35.60
CA LEU A 60 -9.00 -12.78 -34.37
C LEU A 60 -10.12 -11.87 -33.86
N PRO A 61 -11.21 -12.44 -33.31
CA PRO A 61 -12.17 -11.71 -32.50
C PRO A 61 -11.48 -10.89 -31.40
N GLN A 62 -12.00 -9.70 -31.12
CA GLN A 62 -11.42 -8.77 -30.15
C GLN A 62 -11.29 -9.40 -28.76
N GLU A 63 -12.21 -10.29 -28.40
CA GLU A 63 -12.21 -11.04 -27.16
C GLU A 63 -10.97 -11.93 -27.03
N LEU A 64 -10.59 -12.63 -28.11
CA LEU A 64 -9.40 -13.48 -28.12
C LEU A 64 -8.11 -12.65 -28.05
N VAL A 65 -8.06 -11.52 -28.75
CA VAL A 65 -6.93 -10.59 -28.64
C VAL A 65 -6.78 -10.12 -27.21
N SER A 66 -7.87 -9.70 -26.56
CA SER A 66 -7.85 -9.28 -25.15
C SER A 66 -7.43 -10.41 -24.20
N MET A 67 -7.81 -11.66 -24.46
CA MET A 67 -7.32 -12.81 -23.67
C MET A 67 -5.81 -13.03 -23.83
N ILE A 68 -5.28 -12.90 -25.06
CA ILE A 68 -3.85 -13.03 -25.32
C ILE A 68 -3.09 -11.89 -24.61
N GLU A 69 -3.58 -10.65 -24.70
CA GLU A 69 -2.99 -9.50 -24.00
C GLU A 69 -2.89 -9.73 -22.49
N LEU A 70 -3.95 -10.29 -21.87
CA LEU A 70 -3.96 -10.61 -20.45
C LEU A 70 -2.95 -11.71 -20.08
N GLU A 71 -2.78 -12.72 -20.94
CA GLU A 71 -1.82 -13.80 -20.68
C GLU A 71 -0.36 -13.33 -20.86
N LEU A 72 -0.11 -12.47 -21.85
CA LEU A 72 1.22 -11.90 -22.13
C LEU A 72 1.81 -11.18 -20.90
N VAL A 73 0.98 -10.43 -20.17
CA VAL A 73 1.42 -9.66 -18.99
C VAL A 73 1.39 -10.48 -17.70
N ARG A 74 0.70 -11.63 -17.66
CA ARG A 74 0.41 -12.37 -16.42
C ARG A 74 1.66 -12.75 -15.64
N LYS A 75 2.67 -13.30 -16.31
CA LYS A 75 3.92 -13.73 -15.66
C LYS A 75 4.71 -12.55 -15.08
N LEU A 76 4.81 -11.46 -15.83
CA LEU A 76 5.51 -10.25 -15.38
C LEU A 76 4.81 -9.56 -14.22
N ARG A 77 3.46 -9.55 -14.21
CA ARG A 77 2.69 -9.03 -13.06
C ARG A 77 3.04 -9.75 -11.76
N ILE A 78 3.04 -11.08 -11.80
CA ILE A 78 3.38 -11.91 -10.63
C ILE A 78 4.84 -11.64 -10.24
N HIS A 79 5.75 -11.64 -11.23
CA HIS A 79 7.15 -11.37 -11.00
C HIS A 79 7.38 -10.02 -10.30
N TYR A 80 6.91 -8.90 -10.89
CA TYR A 80 7.10 -7.56 -10.33
C TYR A 80 6.42 -7.35 -8.98
N TYR A 81 5.27 -7.99 -8.77
CA TYR A 81 4.61 -7.96 -7.47
C TYR A 81 5.48 -8.63 -6.40
N HIS A 82 5.99 -9.83 -6.65
CA HIS A 82 6.77 -10.57 -5.65
C HIS A 82 8.25 -10.15 -5.58
N SER A 83 8.81 -9.54 -6.62
CA SER A 83 10.22 -9.12 -6.60
C SER A 83 10.43 -7.85 -5.78
N HIS A 84 9.54 -6.87 -5.92
CA HIS A 84 9.71 -5.59 -5.25
C HIS A 84 8.42 -4.95 -4.75
N TRP A 85 7.36 -4.80 -5.55
CA TRP A 85 6.20 -4.01 -5.13
C TRP A 85 5.51 -4.56 -3.86
N GLY A 86 5.16 -5.84 -3.86
CA GLY A 86 4.48 -6.48 -2.73
C GLY A 86 5.37 -6.63 -1.51
N ASN A 87 6.66 -6.97 -1.70
CA ASN A 87 7.59 -7.17 -0.58
C ASN A 87 7.94 -5.85 0.10
N GLU A 88 8.14 -4.79 -0.68
CA GLU A 88 8.42 -3.46 -0.16
C GLU A 88 7.21 -2.86 0.56
N LEU A 89 5.99 -2.99 0.03
CA LEU A 89 4.77 -2.58 0.75
C LEU A 89 4.59 -3.36 2.05
N ARG A 90 4.80 -4.68 2.02
CA ARG A 90 4.73 -5.50 3.24
C ARG A 90 5.76 -5.05 4.29
N CYS A 91 6.95 -4.63 3.88
CA CYS A 91 7.92 -4.04 4.81
C CYS A 91 7.40 -2.73 5.41
N LEU A 92 6.88 -1.80 4.59
CA LEU A 92 6.32 -0.54 5.07
C LEU A 92 5.19 -0.77 6.09
N GLU A 93 4.30 -1.71 5.80
CA GLU A 93 3.16 -2.05 6.65
C GLU A 93 3.52 -2.95 7.84
N GLN A 94 4.78 -3.37 7.95
CA GLN A 94 5.26 -4.33 8.94
C GLN A 94 4.56 -5.70 8.88
N HIS A 95 4.10 -6.10 7.69
CA HIS A 95 3.56 -7.42 7.37
C HIS A 95 4.57 -8.32 6.64
N CYS A 96 5.86 -7.98 6.68
CA CYS A 96 6.92 -8.77 6.07
C CYS A 96 7.37 -9.93 6.97
N ASP A 97 7.64 -11.07 6.37
CA ASP A 97 8.34 -12.20 7.00
C ASP A 97 9.82 -12.20 6.60
N LEU A 98 10.67 -13.03 7.24
CA LEU A 98 12.12 -13.07 6.92
C LEU A 98 12.38 -13.40 5.44
N GLU A 99 11.57 -14.29 4.86
CA GLU A 99 11.63 -14.66 3.44
C GLU A 99 11.35 -13.48 2.52
N ASP A 100 10.66 -12.44 3.02
CA ASP A 100 10.44 -11.23 2.24
C ASP A 100 11.67 -10.33 2.22
N HIS A 101 12.70 -10.54 3.06
CA HIS A 101 13.91 -9.71 3.11
C HIS A 101 15.09 -10.29 2.33
N PHE A 102 15.15 -11.61 2.21
CA PHE A 102 16.30 -12.36 1.71
C PHE A 102 15.92 -13.20 0.50
N ASP A 103 16.88 -13.41 -0.40
CA ASP A 103 16.72 -14.43 -1.43
C ASP A 103 16.95 -15.84 -0.87
N GLU A 104 16.70 -16.86 -1.69
CA GLU A 104 16.84 -18.25 -1.27
C GLU A 104 18.27 -18.58 -0.81
N GLU A 105 19.29 -18.03 -1.48
CA GLU A 105 20.69 -18.29 -1.14
C GLU A 105 21.04 -17.68 0.22
N GLU A 106 20.69 -16.41 0.44
CA GLU A 106 20.83 -15.72 1.71
C GLU A 106 20.07 -16.44 2.83
N MET A 107 18.86 -16.95 2.56
CA MET A 107 18.08 -17.72 3.53
C MET A 107 18.74 -19.05 3.87
N GLN A 108 19.32 -19.76 2.91
CA GLN A 108 20.04 -21.00 3.18
C GLN A 108 21.30 -20.76 4.01
N GLU A 109 22.08 -19.72 3.71
CA GLU A 109 23.24 -19.32 4.53
C GLU A 109 22.84 -19.03 5.98
N ILE A 110 21.72 -18.31 6.15
CA ILE A 110 21.12 -18.00 7.44
C ILE A 110 20.77 -19.28 8.20
N LYS A 111 20.05 -20.22 7.56
CA LYS A 111 19.64 -21.49 8.16
C LYS A 111 20.85 -22.33 8.58
N ILE A 112 21.89 -22.41 7.73
CA ILE A 112 23.13 -23.13 8.04
C ILE A 112 23.86 -22.51 9.24
N ARG A 113 23.96 -21.18 9.30
CA ARG A 113 24.62 -20.50 10.42
C ARG A 113 23.88 -20.75 11.73
N ALA A 114 22.56 -20.61 11.75
CA ALA A 114 21.76 -20.87 12.94
C ALA A 114 21.88 -22.33 13.40
N ALA A 115 21.85 -23.29 12.48
CA ALA A 115 22.03 -24.71 12.81
C ALA A 115 23.40 -24.99 13.45
N ASN A 116 24.46 -24.34 12.96
CA ASN A 116 25.80 -24.45 13.54
C ASN A 116 25.89 -23.81 14.94
N GLU A 117 25.28 -22.64 15.15
CA GLU A 117 25.25 -21.96 16.46
C GLU A 117 24.51 -22.77 17.52
N LEU A 118 23.47 -23.52 17.11
CA LEU A 118 22.70 -24.42 17.96
C LEU A 118 23.38 -25.78 18.17
N ASN A 119 24.56 -26.03 17.58
CA ASN A 119 25.27 -27.31 17.59
C ASN A 119 24.41 -28.50 17.12
N LEU A 120 23.51 -28.29 16.16
CA LEU A 120 22.66 -29.36 15.64
C LEU A 120 23.48 -30.24 14.68
N THR A 121 23.77 -31.48 15.07
CA THR A 121 24.65 -32.41 14.31
C THR A 121 23.87 -33.40 13.49
N GLU A 122 24.29 -33.75 12.25
CA GLU A 122 23.61 -34.64 11.25
C GLU A 122 23.07 -35.98 11.80
N THR A 123 23.48 -36.38 13.01
CA THR A 123 23.05 -37.57 13.73
C THR A 123 21.79 -37.43 14.59
N ASP A 124 21.40 -36.22 15.03
CA ASP A 124 20.13 -35.94 15.74
C ASP A 124 18.87 -36.02 14.83
N TRP A 125 19.04 -36.35 13.54
CA TRP A 125 18.11 -36.10 12.43
C TRP A 125 17.16 -37.27 12.17
N VAL A 126 17.39 -38.39 12.85
CA VAL A 126 16.74 -39.69 12.61
C VAL A 126 15.78 -40.09 13.75
N GLN A 127 15.79 -39.39 14.89
CA GLN A 127 15.04 -39.81 16.09
C GLN A 127 13.77 -39.01 16.41
N ASN A 128 13.62 -37.78 15.92
CA ASN A 128 12.40 -36.99 16.10
C ASN A 128 11.62 -36.84 14.79
N ASP A 129 10.30 -36.67 14.92
CA ASP A 129 9.40 -36.40 13.81
C ASP A 129 9.93 -35.21 13.01
N ARG A 130 10.27 -35.44 11.74
CA ARG A 130 11.04 -34.50 10.89
C ARG A 130 10.38 -33.13 10.79
N THR A 131 9.07 -33.08 10.94
CA THR A 131 8.27 -31.85 10.89
C THR A 131 8.43 -30.99 12.15
N GLU A 132 8.33 -31.59 13.35
CA GLU A 132 8.46 -30.85 14.62
C GLU A 132 9.86 -30.23 14.82
N TYR A 133 10.87 -30.88 14.24
CA TYR A 133 12.24 -30.37 14.22
C TYR A 133 12.46 -29.21 13.24
N LEU A 134 11.84 -29.26 12.05
CA LEU A 134 11.92 -28.15 11.09
C LEU A 134 11.24 -26.90 11.66
N ASP A 135 10.09 -27.06 12.32
CA ASP A 135 9.41 -25.98 13.02
C ASP A 135 10.31 -25.39 14.13
N TYR A 136 10.98 -26.24 14.93
CA TYR A 136 11.92 -25.77 15.95
C TYR A 136 13.12 -25.00 15.37
N ILE A 137 13.71 -25.47 14.28
CA ILE A 137 14.80 -24.75 13.60
C ILE A 137 14.29 -23.42 13.07
N GLU A 138 13.13 -23.40 12.41
CA GLU A 138 12.55 -22.17 11.90
C GLU A 138 12.31 -21.17 13.02
N ASP A 139 11.77 -21.60 14.16
CA ASP A 139 11.60 -20.76 15.35
C ASP A 139 12.93 -20.23 15.90
N GLN A 140 13.98 -21.06 15.97
CA GLN A 140 15.28 -20.63 16.48
C GLN A 140 16.02 -19.70 15.51
N VAL A 141 15.98 -19.99 14.20
CA VAL A 141 16.47 -19.10 13.13
C VAL A 141 15.78 -17.76 13.26
N TYR A 142 14.46 -17.78 13.43
CA TYR A 142 13.64 -16.60 13.57
C TYR A 142 14.03 -15.80 14.81
N GLN A 143 14.11 -16.42 15.99
CA GLN A 143 14.52 -15.73 17.23
C GLN A 143 15.94 -15.16 17.19
N THR A 144 16.87 -15.82 16.50
CA THR A 144 18.27 -15.37 16.41
C THR A 144 18.42 -14.18 15.47
N ILE A 145 17.54 -14.06 14.48
CA ILE A 145 17.72 -13.17 13.32
C ILE A 145 16.74 -12.01 13.32
N VAL A 146 15.54 -12.20 13.85
CA VAL A 146 14.56 -11.14 14.12
C VAL A 146 15.17 -10.14 15.11
N GLY A 147 15.35 -8.90 14.65
CA GLY A 147 16.05 -7.85 15.42
C GLY A 147 17.57 -7.82 15.23
N SER A 148 18.12 -8.61 14.30
CA SER A 148 19.52 -8.43 13.88
C SER A 148 19.65 -7.19 12.98
N GLU A 149 20.79 -6.49 13.08
CA GLU A 149 21.10 -5.31 12.26
C GLU A 149 20.96 -5.62 10.75
N ARG A 150 21.25 -6.86 10.33
CA ARG A 150 21.12 -7.28 8.92
C ARG A 150 19.67 -7.23 8.45
N VAL A 151 18.72 -7.74 9.25
CA VAL A 151 17.29 -7.72 8.90
C VAL A 151 16.75 -6.31 8.97
N GLU A 152 17.05 -5.58 10.05
CA GLU A 152 16.62 -4.19 10.21
C GLU A 152 17.09 -3.31 9.06
N ARG A 153 18.34 -3.49 8.61
CA ARG A 153 18.88 -2.78 7.46
C ARG A 153 18.15 -3.13 6.17
N LYS A 154 17.89 -4.41 5.89
CA LYS A 154 17.14 -4.82 4.68
C LYS A 154 15.70 -4.30 4.73
N HIS A 155 15.03 -4.39 5.87
CA HIS A 155 13.69 -3.83 6.10
C HIS A 155 13.66 -2.32 5.88
N PHE A 156 14.61 -1.57 6.45
CA PHE A 156 14.74 -0.13 6.28
C PHE A 156 14.97 0.24 4.80
N LEU A 157 15.85 -0.49 4.10
CA LEU A 157 16.11 -0.24 2.67
C LEU A 157 14.87 -0.48 1.82
N LYS A 158 14.12 -1.57 2.05
CA LYS A 158 12.87 -1.85 1.32
C LYS A 158 11.81 -0.78 1.58
N THR A 159 11.67 -0.34 2.84
CA THR A 159 10.78 0.75 3.22
C THR A 159 11.17 2.06 2.52
N ARG A 160 12.47 2.39 2.49
CA ARG A 160 12.98 3.58 1.80
C ARG A 160 12.79 3.49 0.29
N HIS A 161 13.00 2.32 -0.30
CA HIS A 161 12.76 2.09 -1.72
C HIS A 161 11.29 2.33 -2.06
N TRP A 162 10.37 1.78 -1.26
CA TRP A 162 8.94 2.01 -1.42
C TRP A 162 8.60 3.50 -1.45
N MET A 163 9.06 4.24 -0.43
CA MET A 163 8.81 5.69 -0.36
C MET A 163 9.44 6.44 -1.54
N GLY A 164 10.66 6.06 -1.94
CA GLY A 164 11.36 6.64 -3.08
C GLY A 164 10.67 6.40 -4.43
N ARG A 165 9.84 5.36 -4.58
CA ARG A 165 9.09 5.13 -5.83
C ARG A 165 8.09 6.23 -6.13
N PHE A 166 7.53 6.85 -5.09
CA PHE A 166 6.49 7.87 -5.20
C PHE A 166 7.02 9.29 -4.97
N ASP A 167 8.34 9.48 -4.95
CA ASP A 167 8.94 10.79 -4.78
C ASP A 167 8.57 11.72 -5.96
N LEU A 168 8.07 12.90 -5.63
CA LEU A 168 7.59 13.91 -6.59
C LEU A 168 8.72 14.40 -7.52
N TYR A 169 9.98 14.29 -7.08
CA TYR A 169 11.14 14.80 -7.82
C TYR A 169 11.81 13.80 -8.76
N GLY A 170 11.18 12.66 -9.03
CA GLY A 170 11.73 11.68 -9.99
C GLY A 170 11.59 10.23 -9.58
N GLY A 171 10.65 9.91 -8.68
CA GLY A 171 10.35 8.53 -8.32
C GLY A 171 9.97 7.69 -9.54
N HIS A 172 10.28 6.38 -9.48
CA HIS A 172 10.02 5.44 -10.57
C HIS A 172 8.56 5.48 -11.04
N PHE A 173 7.63 5.76 -10.13
CA PHE A 173 6.21 5.85 -10.44
C PHE A 173 5.87 7.00 -11.39
N ASN A 174 6.67 8.06 -11.51
CA ASN A 174 6.42 9.16 -12.46
C ASN A 174 6.38 8.69 -13.92
N VAL A 175 7.20 7.69 -14.26
CA VAL A 175 7.18 7.07 -15.60
C VAL A 175 5.85 6.34 -15.79
N LEU A 176 5.42 5.56 -14.80
CA LEU A 176 4.17 4.80 -14.83
C LEU A 176 2.94 5.74 -14.86
N GLU A 177 3.00 6.86 -14.15
CA GLU A 177 1.96 7.90 -14.13
C GLU A 177 1.75 8.51 -15.52
N SER A 178 2.84 8.72 -16.28
CA SER A 178 2.76 9.19 -17.67
C SER A 178 2.05 8.17 -18.58
N THR A 179 2.26 6.87 -18.35
CA THR A 179 1.55 5.79 -19.05
C THR A 179 0.07 5.76 -18.65
N LEU A 180 -0.23 5.92 -17.37
CA LEU A 180 -1.59 5.97 -16.86
C LEU A 180 -2.40 7.12 -17.50
N ALA A 181 -1.78 8.30 -17.58
CA ALA A 181 -2.37 9.48 -18.20
C ALA A 181 -2.57 9.31 -19.71
N SER A 182 -1.56 8.80 -20.43
CA SER A 182 -1.59 8.69 -21.89
C SER A 182 -2.49 7.56 -22.42
N ASP A 183 -2.40 6.36 -21.84
CA ASP A 183 -3.09 5.18 -22.37
C ASP A 183 -4.52 5.01 -21.81
N PHE A 184 -4.73 5.46 -20.57
CA PHE A 184 -6.00 5.30 -19.85
C PHE A 184 -6.72 6.63 -19.58
N GLY A 185 -6.02 7.77 -19.64
CA GLY A 185 -6.62 9.07 -19.34
C GLY A 185 -7.01 9.20 -17.86
N LEU A 186 -6.22 8.59 -16.97
CA LEU A 186 -6.37 8.57 -15.51
C LEU A 186 -5.09 9.05 -14.83
N HIS A 187 -5.20 9.43 -13.57
CA HIS A 187 -4.08 9.75 -12.68
C HIS A 187 -4.12 8.88 -11.43
N ALA A 188 -2.99 8.72 -10.76
CA ALA A 188 -2.94 8.12 -9.43
C ALA A 188 -2.74 9.19 -8.35
N VAL A 189 -3.67 9.25 -7.40
CA VAL A 189 -3.50 10.01 -6.16
C VAL A 189 -2.98 9.05 -5.09
N ILE A 190 -1.76 9.31 -4.62
CA ILE A 190 -1.06 8.46 -3.66
C ILE A 190 -0.88 9.22 -2.34
N SER A 191 -1.10 8.53 -1.23
CA SER A 191 -0.90 9.10 0.11
C SER A 191 -0.36 8.05 1.07
N HIS A 192 0.55 8.45 1.96
CA HIS A 192 1.12 7.60 2.99
C HIS A 192 0.42 7.88 4.31
N HIS A 193 0.01 6.83 5.02
CA HIS A 193 -0.72 6.92 6.28
C HIS A 193 -0.06 6.05 7.33
N ARG A 194 0.10 6.61 8.53
CA ARG A 194 0.55 5.82 9.67
C ARG A 194 -0.55 4.86 10.11
N ILE A 195 -0.22 3.58 10.24
CA ILE A 195 -1.11 2.58 10.83
C ILE A 195 -1.11 2.82 12.35
N PRO A 196 -2.27 3.12 12.96
CA PRO A 196 -2.37 3.31 14.40
C PRO A 196 -1.83 2.09 15.16
N ASN A 197 -1.11 2.30 16.27
CA ASN A 197 -0.50 1.20 17.02
C ASN A 197 -1.52 0.17 17.52
N ASN A 198 -2.75 0.59 17.81
CA ASN A 198 -3.82 -0.34 18.16
C ASN A 198 -4.26 -1.18 16.96
N GLN A 199 -4.14 -0.69 15.73
CA GLN A 199 -4.53 -1.44 14.53
C GLN A 199 -3.38 -2.21 13.89
N ARG A 200 -2.18 -2.21 14.50
CA ARG A 200 -1.17 -3.20 14.17
C ARG A 200 -1.76 -4.54 14.59
N GLU A 201 -2.03 -5.40 13.61
CA GLU A 201 -2.33 -6.78 13.91
C GLU A 201 -1.23 -7.29 14.85
N LEU A 202 -1.64 -7.92 15.96
CA LEU A 202 -0.68 -8.53 16.88
C LEU A 202 -0.02 -9.70 16.15
N ARG A 203 1.03 -9.36 15.41
CA ARG A 203 2.10 -10.28 15.08
C ARG A 203 3.22 -10.00 16.04
N ASP A 204 3.57 -11.04 16.79
CA ASP A 204 4.60 -11.02 17.82
C ASP A 204 6.01 -10.71 17.29
N TYR A 205 6.21 -10.54 15.97
CA TYR A 205 7.55 -10.56 15.39
C TYR A 205 7.68 -9.83 14.04
N ALA A 206 7.13 -8.61 13.89
CA ALA A 206 7.62 -7.76 12.81
C ALA A 206 9.11 -7.52 13.05
N ALA A 207 9.95 -7.91 12.08
CA ALA A 207 11.40 -7.92 12.29
C ALA A 207 11.97 -6.53 12.62
N GLY A 208 12.17 -6.29 13.90
CA GLY A 208 13.12 -5.33 14.47
C GLY A 208 12.89 -3.84 14.25
N SER A 209 11.85 -3.36 13.57
CA SER A 209 11.75 -1.91 13.35
C SER A 209 10.95 -1.17 14.43
N ASP A 210 11.67 -0.36 15.23
CA ASP A 210 11.12 0.70 16.10
C ASP A 210 10.31 1.76 15.32
N HIS A 211 10.30 1.66 13.99
CA HIS A 211 9.56 2.55 13.12
C HIS A 211 8.05 2.33 13.25
N PRO A 212 7.25 3.40 13.05
CA PRO A 212 5.82 3.23 12.92
C PRO A 212 5.48 2.47 11.64
N ALA A 213 4.57 1.50 11.74
CA ALA A 213 3.97 0.89 10.57
C ALA A 213 3.24 1.97 9.76
N GLU A 214 3.47 1.99 8.46
CA GLU A 214 2.86 2.90 7.51
C GLU A 214 2.21 2.10 6.39
N THR A 215 1.21 2.67 5.72
CA THR A 215 0.59 2.08 4.54
C THR A 215 0.51 3.15 3.46
N THR A 216 0.44 2.70 2.22
CA THR A 216 0.17 3.56 1.09
C THR A 216 -1.24 3.31 0.58
N ILE A 217 -1.98 4.40 0.42
CA ILE A 217 -3.30 4.40 -0.15
C ILE A 217 -3.21 5.04 -1.52
N CYS A 218 -3.81 4.38 -2.52
CA CYS A 218 -3.84 4.85 -3.89
C CYS A 218 -5.26 4.88 -4.45
N TYR A 219 -5.55 5.94 -5.19
CA TYR A 219 -6.78 6.08 -5.95
C TYR A 219 -6.47 6.40 -7.40
N LEU A 220 -7.14 5.71 -8.32
CA LEU A 220 -7.25 6.16 -9.70
C LEU A 220 -8.26 7.29 -9.77
N THR A 221 -7.94 8.38 -10.46
CA THR A 221 -8.79 9.57 -10.58
C THR A 221 -8.80 10.10 -12.01
N LEU A 222 -9.82 10.88 -12.36
CA LEU A 222 -9.81 11.63 -13.62
C LEU A 222 -8.89 12.85 -13.53
N PRO A 223 -8.25 13.26 -14.64
CA PRO A 223 -7.58 14.55 -14.72
C PRO A 223 -8.60 15.69 -14.49
N ALA A 224 -8.26 16.66 -13.63
CA ALA A 224 -8.92 17.96 -13.49
C ALA A 224 -10.17 18.12 -12.59
N ILE A 225 -10.31 17.40 -11.48
CA ILE A 225 -11.35 17.73 -10.47
C ILE A 225 -10.75 17.96 -9.07
N VAL A 226 -9.57 18.55 -8.96
CA VAL A 226 -9.08 19.00 -7.64
C VAL A 226 -9.28 20.51 -7.59
N ALA A 227 -10.30 20.96 -6.87
CA ALA A 227 -10.45 22.37 -6.52
C ALA A 227 -9.34 22.71 -5.51
N THR A 228 -8.14 23.01 -5.99
CA THR A 228 -7.01 23.36 -5.14
C THR A 228 -7.15 24.82 -4.69
N GLU A 229 -7.47 25.06 -3.42
CA GLU A 229 -7.24 26.38 -2.83
C GLU A 229 -5.82 26.43 -2.26
N ASP A 230 -5.01 27.32 -2.82
CA ASP A 230 -3.61 27.54 -2.44
C ASP A 230 -3.60 28.44 -1.18
N ASN A 231 -3.71 27.84 0.01
CA ASN A 231 -3.57 28.60 1.26
C ASN A 231 -2.08 28.91 1.51
N ARG A 232 -1.64 30.06 1.00
CA ARG A 232 -0.32 30.65 1.29
C ARG A 232 -0.39 31.43 2.60
N ASP A 233 -0.53 30.72 3.71
CA ASP A 233 -0.33 31.35 5.01
C ASP A 233 1.15 31.26 5.38
N GLY A 234 1.84 32.39 5.28
CA GLY A 234 3.20 32.56 5.76
C GLY A 234 3.26 32.26 7.26
N VAL A 235 4.06 31.28 7.64
CA VAL A 235 4.32 30.94 9.04
C VAL A 235 5.32 31.95 9.59
N ASP A 236 4.83 33.00 10.25
CA ASP A 236 5.66 33.81 11.13
C ASP A 236 6.10 32.93 12.31
N THR A 237 7.40 32.68 12.38
CA THR A 237 8.06 31.91 13.43
C THR A 237 8.14 32.70 14.74
N GLU A 238 7.02 32.96 15.40
CA GLU A 238 7.01 33.29 16.82
C GLU A 238 5.83 32.63 17.55
N GLN A 239 6.16 31.63 18.37
CA GLN A 239 5.46 31.19 19.58
C GLN A 239 3.92 31.27 19.59
N THR A 240 3.26 30.13 19.44
CA THR A 240 2.37 29.48 20.45
C THR A 240 1.65 28.32 19.77
N ASN A 241 1.42 27.22 20.51
CA ASN A 241 0.55 26.11 20.11
C ASN A 241 -0.91 26.60 19.99
N VAL A 242 -1.18 27.39 18.95
CA VAL A 242 -2.54 27.67 18.50
C VAL A 242 -2.84 26.63 17.45
N PHE A 243 -3.62 25.62 17.84
CA PHE A 243 -4.37 24.82 16.87
C PHE A 243 -5.25 25.79 16.08
N ARG A 244 -4.74 26.25 14.94
CA ARG A 244 -5.51 27.07 14.01
C ARG A 244 -6.34 26.08 13.20
N ASP A 245 -7.59 25.90 13.61
CA ASP A 245 -8.62 25.23 12.81
C ASP A 245 -8.82 26.08 11.55
N SER A 246 -8.03 25.84 10.51
CA SER A 246 -8.26 26.41 9.19
C SER A 246 -9.49 25.74 8.60
N THR A 247 -10.67 26.31 8.87
CA THR A 247 -11.92 25.90 8.22
C THR A 247 -11.86 26.31 6.75
N MET A 248 -11.49 25.38 5.88
CA MET A 248 -11.59 25.55 4.42
C MET A 248 -13.00 25.16 3.98
N SER A 249 -13.71 26.07 3.32
CA SER A 249 -15.01 25.81 2.72
C SER A 249 -14.97 26.09 1.22
N ALA A 250 -15.02 25.03 0.41
CA ALA A 250 -15.13 25.15 -1.03
C ALA A 250 -16.58 24.93 -1.47
N PHE A 251 -17.11 25.79 -2.33
CA PHE A 251 -18.39 25.55 -3.00
C PHE A 251 -18.18 24.54 -4.12
N LEU A 252 -18.87 23.41 -4.04
CA LEU A 252 -18.84 22.37 -5.06
C LEU A 252 -20.15 22.39 -5.85
N ASP A 253 -20.05 22.62 -7.17
CA ASP A 253 -21.17 22.41 -8.07
C ASP A 253 -21.34 20.91 -8.34
N ILE A 254 -22.41 20.32 -7.80
CA ILE A 254 -22.72 18.90 -7.95
C ILE A 254 -22.89 18.52 -9.42
N THR A 255 -23.38 19.43 -10.26
CA THR A 255 -23.56 19.16 -11.69
C THR A 255 -22.21 19.05 -12.41
N SER A 256 -21.22 19.84 -12.00
CA SER A 256 -19.83 19.75 -12.46
C SER A 256 -19.11 18.48 -12.01
N LEU A 257 -19.61 17.85 -10.93
CA LEU A 257 -19.11 16.57 -10.44
C LEU A 257 -19.78 15.38 -11.13
N THR A 258 -20.72 15.55 -12.06
CA THR A 258 -21.29 14.38 -12.76
C THR A 258 -20.29 13.83 -13.78
N ILE A 259 -19.95 12.53 -13.68
CA ILE A 259 -19.09 11.89 -14.68
C ILE A 259 -19.92 11.33 -15.83
N THR A 260 -19.37 11.45 -17.03
CA THR A 260 -19.94 10.88 -18.26
C THR A 260 -19.70 9.37 -18.35
N ASP A 261 -20.51 8.66 -19.13
CA ASP A 261 -20.28 7.23 -19.41
C ASP A 261 -18.90 6.96 -20.01
N LYS A 262 -18.39 7.89 -20.83
CA LYS A 262 -17.04 7.81 -21.41
C LYS A 262 -15.96 7.87 -20.33
N GLN A 263 -16.13 8.73 -19.32
CA GLN A 263 -15.20 8.82 -18.18
C GLN A 263 -15.30 7.58 -17.29
N SER A 264 -16.50 7.09 -17.01
CA SER A 264 -16.71 5.85 -16.26
C SER A 264 -16.07 4.64 -16.98
N ALA A 265 -16.23 4.56 -18.31
CA ALA A 265 -15.62 3.52 -19.13
C ALA A 265 -14.08 3.54 -19.10
N ARG A 266 -13.42 4.67 -18.82
CA ARG A 266 -11.96 4.73 -18.65
C ARG A 266 -11.51 3.93 -17.42
N PHE A 267 -12.22 4.08 -16.30
CA PHE A 267 -11.97 3.26 -15.11
C PHE A 267 -12.17 1.78 -15.42
N GLY A 268 -13.30 1.42 -16.03
CA GLY A 268 -13.59 0.03 -16.41
C GLY A 268 -12.49 -0.57 -17.30
N ARG A 269 -12.08 0.16 -18.34
CA ARG A 269 -11.00 -0.25 -19.25
C ARG A 269 -9.66 -0.41 -18.52
N ALA A 270 -9.28 0.54 -17.67
CA ALA A 270 -8.04 0.47 -16.90
C ALA A 270 -8.04 -0.73 -15.96
N MET A 271 -9.13 -0.93 -15.21
CA MET A 271 -9.28 -2.06 -14.28
C MET A 271 -9.21 -3.40 -15.01
N GLN A 272 -9.85 -3.51 -16.17
CA GLN A 272 -9.82 -4.73 -16.99
C GLN A 272 -8.42 -5.00 -17.56
N ILE A 273 -7.84 -4.01 -18.24
CA ILE A 273 -6.53 -4.18 -18.90
C ILE A 273 -5.46 -4.43 -17.86
N LEU A 274 -5.41 -3.65 -16.79
CA LEU A 274 -4.43 -3.79 -15.71
C LEU A 274 -4.75 -4.95 -14.76
N GLY A 275 -5.92 -5.60 -14.86
CA GLY A 275 -6.30 -6.70 -13.99
C GLY A 275 -6.41 -6.31 -12.51
N LEU A 276 -6.87 -5.09 -12.24
CA LEU A 276 -7.02 -4.54 -10.90
C LEU A 276 -8.41 -4.83 -10.33
N LYS A 277 -8.55 -4.71 -9.01
CA LYS A 277 -9.82 -4.74 -8.29
C LYS A 277 -9.88 -3.59 -7.29
N PRO A 278 -11.08 -3.05 -7.00
CA PRO A 278 -11.21 -2.08 -5.92
C PRO A 278 -10.63 -2.66 -4.63
N CYS A 279 -9.80 -1.88 -3.94
CA CYS A 279 -9.13 -2.29 -2.71
C CYS A 279 -9.15 -1.14 -1.71
N ILE A 280 -9.82 -1.31 -0.58
CA ILE A 280 -9.87 -0.29 0.47
C ILE A 280 -9.03 -0.76 1.64
N HIS A 281 -8.03 0.04 2.01
CA HIS A 281 -7.23 -0.26 3.18
C HIS A 281 -8.05 0.02 4.46
N PHE A 282 -7.97 -0.86 5.46
CA PHE A 282 -8.82 -0.78 6.65
C PHE A 282 -8.58 0.51 7.47
N THR A 283 -7.37 1.08 7.42
CA THR A 283 -7.04 2.36 8.09
C THR A 283 -7.89 3.53 7.59
N GLN A 284 -8.46 3.42 6.38
CA GLN A 284 -9.35 4.45 5.83
C GLN A 284 -10.70 4.48 6.53
N LEU A 285 -11.08 3.39 7.21
CA LEU A 285 -12.40 3.20 7.80
C LEU A 285 -12.39 3.43 9.31
N SER A 286 -11.23 3.39 9.95
CA SER A 286 -11.14 3.49 11.41
C SER A 286 -11.52 4.88 11.95
N ASN A 287 -11.17 5.95 11.22
CA ASN A 287 -11.63 7.31 11.55
C ASN A 287 -13.15 7.47 11.37
N THR A 288 -13.74 6.77 10.39
CA THR A 288 -15.20 6.78 10.17
C THR A 288 -15.94 5.98 11.26
N LEU A 289 -15.31 4.93 11.80
CA LEU A 289 -15.87 4.15 12.91
C LEU A 289 -15.83 4.93 14.23
N ALA A 290 -14.77 5.70 14.48
CA ALA A 290 -14.70 6.59 15.65
C ALA A 290 -15.77 7.69 15.62
N ALA A 291 -16.10 8.24 14.43
CA ALA A 291 -17.13 9.27 14.28
C ALA A 291 -18.57 8.73 14.38
N VAL A 292 -18.80 7.46 14.04
CA VAL A 292 -20.13 6.80 14.12
C VAL A 292 -20.35 6.14 15.48
N SER A 293 -19.28 5.87 16.24
CA SER A 293 -19.40 5.41 17.62
C SER A 293 -19.84 6.57 18.52
N THR A 294 -21.15 6.74 18.67
CA THR A 294 -21.78 7.53 19.74
C THR A 294 -21.67 6.82 21.11
N ALA A 295 -20.61 6.03 21.33
CA ALA A 295 -20.21 5.61 22.65
C ALA A 295 -19.28 6.68 23.20
N GLY A 296 -19.88 7.74 23.75
CA GLY A 296 -19.19 8.50 24.78
C GLY A 296 -18.85 7.53 25.91
N SER A 297 -17.57 7.23 26.11
CA SER A 297 -17.11 6.71 27.39
C SER A 297 -15.62 6.98 27.57
N GLU A 298 -15.35 7.95 28.46
CA GLU A 298 -14.28 7.88 29.44
C GLU A 298 -12.83 7.81 28.93
N ARG A 299 -12.37 8.90 28.32
CA ARG A 299 -10.91 9.24 28.30
C ARG A 299 -10.47 10.08 29.50
N HIS A 300 -11.24 10.08 30.58
CA HIS A 300 -10.86 10.71 31.84
C HIS A 300 -11.03 9.71 32.97
N LEU A 301 -10.08 9.74 33.91
CA LEU A 301 -9.77 8.76 34.96
C LEU A 301 -8.89 7.63 34.38
N LEU A 302 -7.60 7.52 34.69
CA LEU A 302 -7.02 7.50 36.03
C LEU A 302 -5.55 7.93 36.04
N THR A 303 -5.26 8.80 36.98
CA THR A 303 -3.95 9.06 37.56
C THR A 303 -3.23 7.78 37.98
N ARG A 304 -1.95 7.74 37.61
CA ARG A 304 -0.85 6.86 38.05
C ARG A 304 -1.04 6.20 39.43
N ASN A 305 -1.03 4.87 39.49
CA ASN A 305 -0.63 4.13 40.68
C ASN A 305 0.21 2.88 40.30
N PRO A 306 1.51 2.79 40.66
CA PRO A 306 2.46 1.85 40.05
C PRO A 306 2.50 0.46 40.72
N LYS A 307 1.40 -0.05 41.29
CA LYS A 307 1.41 -1.30 42.09
C LYS A 307 0.46 -2.43 41.65
N GLN A 308 -0.08 -2.42 40.43
CA GLN A 308 -0.88 -3.56 39.95
C GLN A 308 -0.39 -4.09 38.59
N LYS A 309 0.64 -4.95 38.63
CA LYS A 309 1.06 -5.76 37.46
C LYS A 309 -0.02 -6.73 36.98
N SER A 310 -1.02 -7.07 37.81
CA SER A 310 -2.08 -8.03 37.46
C SER A 310 -3.26 -7.43 36.70
N LEU A 311 -3.62 -6.17 36.93
CA LEU A 311 -4.68 -5.49 36.16
C LEU A 311 -4.22 -5.06 34.78
N ARG A 312 -2.93 -4.80 34.61
CA ARG A 312 -2.36 -4.45 33.30
C ARG A 312 -2.59 -5.55 32.26
N ARG A 313 -2.38 -6.82 32.61
CA ARG A 313 -2.66 -7.96 31.71
C ARG A 313 -4.14 -8.08 31.39
N PHE A 314 -5.02 -7.95 32.38
CA PHE A 314 -6.47 -8.03 32.17
C PHE A 314 -7.01 -6.90 31.29
N TYR A 315 -6.52 -5.67 31.45
CA TYR A 315 -6.88 -4.55 30.58
C TYR A 315 -6.20 -4.61 29.21
N GLU A 316 -4.97 -5.13 29.10
CA GLU A 316 -4.31 -5.39 27.82
C GLU A 316 -5.09 -6.45 27.02
N GLU A 317 -5.62 -7.49 27.68
CA GLU A 317 -6.39 -8.58 27.07
C GLU A 317 -7.81 -8.13 26.64
N LEU A 318 -8.51 -7.35 27.47
CA LEU A 318 -9.81 -6.75 27.06
C LEU A 318 -9.65 -5.71 25.95
N TYR A 319 -8.62 -4.86 26.03
CA TYR A 319 -8.30 -3.89 24.99
C TYR A 319 -7.89 -4.58 23.69
N TYR A 320 -7.23 -5.72 23.78
CA TYR A 320 -6.84 -6.57 22.65
C TYR A 320 -8.07 -7.17 21.97
N GLU A 321 -9.00 -7.78 22.72
CA GLU A 321 -10.22 -8.38 22.17
C GLU A 321 -11.15 -7.36 21.51
N GLU A 322 -11.41 -6.22 22.18
CA GLU A 322 -12.25 -5.14 21.64
C GLU A 322 -11.66 -4.55 20.35
N ASN A 323 -10.33 -4.41 20.32
CA ASN A 323 -9.64 -3.88 19.17
C ASN A 323 -9.60 -4.89 18.00
N GLN A 324 -9.48 -6.20 18.25
CA GLN A 324 -9.61 -7.22 17.22
C GLN A 324 -11.00 -7.21 16.59
N GLU A 325 -12.05 -7.08 17.40
CA GLU A 325 -13.43 -6.99 16.89
C GLU A 325 -13.61 -5.73 16.03
N SER A 326 -13.04 -4.60 16.46
CA SER A 326 -13.05 -3.34 15.71
C SER A 326 -12.33 -3.45 14.36
N VAL A 327 -11.14 -4.05 14.34
CA VAL A 327 -10.37 -4.31 13.11
C VAL A 327 -11.10 -5.28 12.18
N ALA A 328 -11.68 -6.36 12.73
CA ALA A 328 -12.46 -7.32 11.95
C ALA A 328 -13.69 -6.66 11.30
N LYS A 329 -14.42 -5.83 12.06
CA LYS A 329 -15.54 -5.02 11.54
C LYS A 329 -15.09 -4.05 10.46
N ALA A 330 -13.93 -3.40 10.62
CA ALA A 330 -13.36 -2.51 9.61
C ALA A 330 -13.02 -3.27 8.32
N LYS A 331 -12.38 -4.44 8.41
CA LYS A 331 -12.08 -5.32 7.27
C LYS A 331 -13.35 -5.80 6.56
N GLU A 332 -14.38 -6.21 7.31
CA GLU A 332 -15.65 -6.62 6.72
C GLU A 332 -16.32 -5.47 5.97
N ARG A 333 -16.28 -4.26 6.53
CA ARG A 333 -16.80 -3.06 5.89
C ARG A 333 -16.00 -2.69 4.63
N ALA A 334 -14.68 -2.81 4.65
CA ALA A 334 -13.83 -2.63 3.48
C ALA A 334 -14.28 -3.56 2.35
N LYS A 335 -14.41 -4.86 2.65
CA LYS A 335 -14.88 -5.87 1.68
C LYS A 335 -16.29 -5.58 1.13
N LYS A 336 -17.21 -5.07 1.96
CA LYS A 336 -18.54 -4.63 1.49
C LYS A 336 -18.45 -3.43 0.53
N LEU A 337 -17.55 -2.48 0.80
CA LEU A 337 -17.34 -1.32 -0.05
C LEU A 337 -16.60 -1.68 -1.35
N GLU A 338 -15.66 -2.62 -1.32
CA GLU A 338 -15.00 -3.14 -2.53
C GLU A 338 -16.00 -3.76 -3.50
N ASN A 339 -17.01 -4.46 -3.00
CA ASN A 339 -18.09 -5.06 -3.80
C ASN A 339 -19.18 -4.07 -4.24
N SER A 340 -19.04 -2.79 -3.91
CA SER A 340 -20.02 -1.78 -4.24
C SER A 340 -19.74 -1.14 -5.62
N GLN A 341 -20.62 -0.24 -6.06
CA GLN A 341 -20.41 0.47 -7.34
C GLN A 341 -19.26 1.47 -7.25
N TRP A 342 -18.41 1.46 -8.28
CA TRP A 342 -17.25 2.34 -8.47
C TRP A 342 -17.26 2.93 -9.89
N PRO A 343 -16.63 4.10 -10.13
CA PRO A 343 -15.91 4.96 -9.18
C PRO A 343 -16.86 5.68 -8.17
N ARG A 344 -16.31 6.35 -7.15
CA ARG A 344 -17.08 7.16 -6.17
C ARG A 344 -16.45 8.52 -5.92
N LEU A 345 -17.22 9.48 -5.41
CA LEU A 345 -16.66 10.73 -4.92
C LEU A 345 -15.80 10.49 -3.67
N VAL A 346 -14.57 10.99 -3.71
CA VAL A 346 -13.56 10.89 -2.66
C VAL A 346 -13.05 12.28 -2.34
N VAL A 347 -12.95 12.59 -1.05
CA VAL A 347 -12.35 13.82 -0.55
C VAL A 347 -10.90 13.54 -0.22
N PHE A 348 -10.00 14.30 -0.84
CA PHE A 348 -8.57 14.31 -0.52
C PHE A 348 -8.24 15.55 0.28
N ALA A 349 -7.45 15.39 1.33
CA ALA A 349 -6.77 16.48 2.01
C ALA A 349 -5.31 16.05 2.16
N SER A 350 -4.40 16.78 1.50
CA SER A 350 -2.97 16.53 1.55
C SER A 350 -2.26 17.76 2.08
N ASN A 351 -1.45 17.57 3.12
CA ASN A 351 -0.50 18.59 3.56
C ASN A 351 0.81 18.30 2.85
N HIS A 352 1.17 19.12 1.86
CA HIS A 352 2.50 19.06 1.27
C HIS A 352 3.49 19.72 2.24
N HIS A 353 4.28 18.88 2.91
CA HIS A 353 5.53 19.32 3.50
C HIS A 353 6.62 19.18 2.42
N PRO A 354 7.35 20.25 2.07
CA PRO A 354 8.56 20.08 1.28
C PRO A 354 9.56 19.25 2.09
N SER A 355 9.80 18.02 1.66
CA SER A 355 10.80 17.12 2.24
C SER A 355 12.21 17.67 1.91
N ILE A 356 13.08 17.63 2.93
CA ILE A 356 14.45 18.17 2.97
C ILE A 356 15.41 17.49 2.01
#